data_AF-A0A6V7BEL9-F1
#
_entry.id   AF-A0A6V7BEL9-F1
#
_cell.length_a   1.000
_cell.length_b   1.000
_cell.length_c   1.000
_cell.angle_alpha   90.00
_cell.angle_beta   90.00
_cell.angle_gamma   90.00
#
_symmetry.space_group_name_H-M   'P 1'
#
loop_
_entity.id
_entity.type
_entity.pdbx_description
1 polymer ?
#
loop_
_entity_poly.entity_id
_entity_poly.type
_entity_poly.pdbx_seq_one_letter_code
_entity_poly.pdbx_strand_id
1 'polypeptide(L)'
;MDLIAALIWPVFIGAVLWWLRKDIPRLFGALVDRVEKGDSAEAFGVKLGSSQPKLPPDTSAAALPASSPPAQADPGAPHEIYLLHRYTRAKSLDKNGRIYYRLNIWVESDGIDLGTVNSITYHLHETFENPVRVVSDHLTAFALDTGAWGSFLLFADVSFKDGTVWRIERYLNF
;
A
#
# COMPACT_ATOMS: atom_id res chain seq x y z
N MET A 1 -15.79 6.40 50.70
CA MET A 1 -16.14 5.84 49.39
C MET A 1 -16.88 6.94 48.66
N ASP A 2 -16.18 7.62 47.75
CA ASP A 2 -16.60 8.93 47.24
C ASP A 2 -17.61 8.78 46.10
N LEU A 3 -18.90 8.80 46.47
CA LEU A 3 -20.04 8.75 45.56
C LEU A 3 -20.00 9.85 44.47
N ILE A 4 -19.27 10.93 44.72
CA ILE A 4 -19.14 12.08 43.80
C ILE A 4 -18.29 11.70 42.58
N ALA A 5 -17.23 10.90 42.73
CA ALA A 5 -16.37 10.49 41.62
C ALA A 5 -17.07 9.50 40.66
N ALA A 6 -18.00 8.70 41.18
CA ALA A 6 -18.79 7.74 40.40
C ALA A 6 -19.83 8.40 39.48
N LEU A 7 -20.24 9.64 39.77
CA LEU A 7 -21.22 10.40 39.00
C LEU A 7 -20.61 11.25 37.87
N ILE A 8 -19.29 11.47 37.89
CA ILE A 8 -18.59 12.26 36.87
C ILE A 8 -18.60 11.53 35.52
N TRP A 9 -18.32 10.23 35.53
CA TRP A 9 -18.26 9.41 34.32
C TRP A 9 -19.56 9.32 33.53
N PRO A 10 -20.74 9.05 34.12
CA PRO A 10 -21.99 9.00 33.35
C PRO A 10 -22.39 10.38 32.80
N VAL A 11 -22.10 11.47 33.51
CA VAL A 11 -22.35 12.84 33.01
C VAL A 11 -21.39 13.19 31.87
N PHE A 12 -20.11 12.83 32.00
CA PHE A 12 -19.10 13.04 30.97
C PHE A 12 -19.40 12.20 29.71
N ILE A 13 -19.74 10.92 29.87
CA ILE A 13 -20.16 10.05 28.77
C ILE A 13 -21.43 10.59 28.11
N GLY A 14 -22.41 11.06 28.90
CA GLY A 14 -23.61 11.70 28.39
C GLY A 14 -23.31 12.96 27.56
N ALA A 15 -22.40 13.81 28.05
CA ALA A 15 -21.96 15.02 27.36
C ALA A 15 -21.18 14.70 26.07
N VAL A 16 -20.27 13.73 26.11
CA VAL A 16 -19.51 13.26 24.94
C VAL A 16 -20.45 12.64 23.90
N LEU A 17 -21.42 11.81 24.31
CA LEU A 17 -22.42 11.23 23.41
C LEU A 17 -23.34 12.30 22.79
N TRP A 18 -23.72 13.32 23.58
CA TRP A 18 -24.52 14.43 23.08
C TRP A 18 -23.75 15.32 22.10
N TRP A 19 -22.45 15.51 22.34
CA TRP A 19 -21.58 16.24 21.43
C TRP A 19 -21.32 15.45 20.13
N LEU A 20 -21.05 14.14 20.23
CA LEU A 20 -20.84 13.26 19.09
C LEU A 20 -22.09 13.15 18.20
N ARG A 21 -23.30 13.19 18.78
CA ARG A 21 -24.58 13.22 18.04
C ARG A 21 -24.69 14.39 17.06
N LYS A 22 -23.97 15.48 17.27
CA LYS A 22 -24.06 16.69 16.43
C LYS A 22 -23.16 16.61 15.19
N ASP A 23 -22.12 15.77 15.20
CA ASP A 23 -21.12 15.67 14.12
C ASP A 23 -21.19 14.37 13.29
N ILE A 24 -21.88 13.34 13.77
CA ILE A 24 -22.10 12.08 13.03
C ILE A 24 -22.81 12.23 11.67
N PRO A 25 -23.79 13.13 11.44
CA PRO A 25 -24.50 13.16 10.15
C PRO A 25 -23.66 13.66 8.96
N ARG A 26 -22.42 14.14 9.17
CA ARG A 26 -21.52 14.53 8.06
C ARG A 26 -20.63 13.39 7.55
N LEU A 27 -20.45 12.33 8.34
CA LEU A 27 -19.58 11.20 7.97
C LEU A 27 -20.33 10.06 7.28
N PHE A 28 -21.63 9.88 7.55
CA PHE A 28 -22.43 8.84 6.90
C PHE A 28 -23.13 9.30 5.60
N GLY A 29 -23.33 10.60 5.40
CA GLY A 29 -23.89 11.14 4.14
C GLY A 29 -23.01 10.88 2.92
N ALA A 30 -21.69 10.80 3.09
CA ALA A 30 -20.76 10.49 1.99
C ALA A 30 -20.63 8.99 1.68
N LEU A 31 -21.07 8.10 2.59
CA LEU A 31 -20.93 6.66 2.45
C LEU A 31 -22.24 5.97 2.00
N VAL A 32 -23.41 6.52 2.38
CA VAL A 32 -24.72 5.93 2.05
C VAL A 32 -25.24 6.36 0.67
N ASP A 33 -24.94 7.59 0.22
CA ASP A 33 -25.30 8.05 -1.14
C ASP A 33 -24.61 7.26 -2.26
N ARG A 34 -23.57 6.48 -1.95
CA ARG A 34 -22.79 5.73 -2.93
C ARG A 34 -23.23 4.28 -3.11
N VAL A 35 -24.00 3.73 -2.17
CA VAL A 35 -24.49 2.34 -2.24
C VAL A 35 -25.92 2.28 -2.81
N GLU A 36 -26.70 3.36 -2.68
CA GLU A 36 -28.09 3.40 -3.19
C GLU A 36 -28.20 3.90 -4.64
N LYS A 37 -27.22 4.69 -5.12
CA LYS A 37 -27.04 4.92 -6.56
C LYS A 37 -26.15 3.83 -7.13
N GLY A 38 -26.78 2.68 -7.40
CA GLY A 38 -26.26 1.75 -8.39
C GLY A 38 -26.10 2.49 -9.71
N ASP A 39 -24.89 2.98 -9.98
CA ASP A 39 -24.60 3.67 -11.24
C ASP A 39 -23.21 3.27 -11.70
N SER A 40 -23.22 2.44 -12.74
CA SER A 40 -22.15 2.28 -13.69
C SER A 40 -21.67 3.66 -14.14
N ALA A 41 -20.53 4.11 -13.64
CA ALA A 41 -19.83 5.24 -14.22
C ALA A 41 -19.11 4.79 -15.50
N GLU A 42 -19.89 4.64 -16.56
CA GLU A 42 -19.42 4.92 -17.91
C GLU A 42 -19.20 6.43 -18.01
N ALA A 43 -17.95 6.91 -18.04
CA ALA A 43 -17.66 8.28 -18.47
C ALA A 43 -16.19 8.50 -18.82
N PHE A 44 -15.71 7.87 -19.89
CA PHE A 44 -14.88 8.54 -20.91
C PHE A 44 -14.77 7.68 -22.18
N GLY A 45 -15.88 7.40 -22.90
CA GLY A 45 -15.86 6.95 -24.30
C GLY A 45 -14.96 5.75 -24.68
N VAL A 46 -14.47 4.97 -23.73
CA VAL A 46 -13.57 3.84 -23.96
C VAL A 46 -14.33 2.60 -23.54
N LYS A 47 -14.78 1.83 -24.53
CA LYS A 47 -15.17 0.44 -24.31
C LYS A 47 -13.93 -0.30 -23.82
N LEU A 48 -13.83 -0.53 -22.51
CA LEU A 48 -12.96 -1.54 -21.95
C LEU A 48 -13.52 -2.90 -22.38
N GLY A 49 -13.14 -3.31 -23.58
CA GLY A 49 -13.39 -4.64 -24.08
C GLY A 49 -12.78 -5.67 -23.14
N SER A 50 -13.47 -6.81 -23.00
CA SER A 50 -13.07 -7.94 -22.16
C SER A 50 -11.60 -8.27 -22.36
N SER A 51 -10.79 -8.07 -21.32
CA SER A 51 -9.39 -8.50 -21.26
C SER A 51 -9.31 -10.01 -21.02
N GLN A 52 -9.83 -10.79 -21.96
CA GLN A 52 -9.35 -12.16 -22.11
C GLN A 52 -8.10 -12.12 -23.02
N PRO A 53 -6.96 -12.65 -22.57
CA PRO A 53 -5.76 -12.69 -23.39
C PRO A 53 -6.02 -13.63 -24.57
N LYS A 54 -6.07 -13.08 -25.79
CA LYS A 54 -6.01 -13.89 -27.01
C LYS A 54 -4.55 -14.18 -27.31
N LEU A 55 -4.10 -15.37 -26.97
CA LEU A 55 -2.85 -15.92 -27.48
C LEU A 55 -2.96 -16.00 -29.02
N PRO A 56 -2.08 -15.35 -29.79
CA PRO A 56 -2.01 -15.57 -31.23
C PRO A 56 -1.36 -16.94 -31.49
N PRO A 57 -1.93 -17.75 -32.40
CA PRO A 57 -1.26 -18.95 -32.87
C PRO A 57 -0.10 -18.52 -33.77
N ASP A 58 1.08 -19.05 -33.48
CA ASP A 58 2.21 -19.16 -34.38
C ASP A 58 2.75 -17.83 -34.96
N THR A 59 3.68 -17.17 -34.27
CA THR A 59 4.75 -16.46 -34.99
C THR A 59 6.06 -16.50 -34.22
N SER A 60 7.05 -17.03 -34.92
CA SER A 60 8.41 -17.39 -34.53
C SER A 60 9.24 -16.20 -34.02
N ALA A 61 10.19 -16.54 -33.15
CA ALA A 61 11.19 -15.68 -32.54
C ALA A 61 12.02 -14.91 -33.59
N ALA A 62 11.98 -13.58 -33.50
CA ALA A 62 13.02 -12.71 -34.04
C ALA A 62 13.86 -12.19 -32.86
N ALA A 63 15.11 -12.65 -32.80
CA ALA A 63 16.05 -12.38 -31.72
C ALA A 63 16.38 -10.88 -31.59
N LEU A 64 16.18 -10.33 -30.39
CA LEU A 64 16.81 -9.08 -29.97
C LEU A 64 18.26 -9.36 -29.53
N PRO A 65 19.23 -8.50 -29.85
CA PRO A 65 20.63 -8.70 -29.48
C PRO A 65 20.81 -8.60 -27.96
N ALA A 66 21.52 -9.59 -27.39
CA ALA A 66 21.76 -9.75 -25.96
C ALA A 66 22.62 -8.62 -25.39
N SER A 67 21.99 -7.59 -24.84
CA SER A 67 22.54 -6.88 -23.69
C SER A 67 22.53 -7.85 -22.50
N SER A 68 23.68 -7.97 -21.82
CA SER A 68 23.99 -8.79 -20.64
C SER A 68 22.78 -9.43 -19.93
N PRO A 69 22.77 -10.75 -19.69
CA PRO A 69 21.68 -11.40 -18.96
C PRO A 69 21.45 -10.67 -17.63
N PRO A 70 20.23 -10.21 -17.30
CA PRO A 70 19.91 -10.01 -15.90
C PRO A 70 20.22 -11.35 -15.22
N ALA A 71 20.99 -11.32 -14.14
CA ALA A 71 21.30 -12.50 -13.34
C ALA A 71 20.02 -13.33 -13.24
N GLN A 72 20.06 -14.56 -13.76
CA GLN A 72 18.89 -15.42 -13.90
C GLN A 72 18.11 -15.43 -12.59
N ALA A 73 17.02 -14.67 -12.54
CA ALA A 73 15.98 -14.86 -11.55
C ALA A 73 15.43 -16.26 -11.85
N ASP A 74 15.73 -17.20 -10.96
CA ASP A 74 15.26 -18.58 -11.05
C ASP A 74 13.73 -18.56 -11.20
N PRO A 75 13.17 -18.91 -12.37
CA PRO A 75 11.73 -18.85 -12.61
C PRO A 75 10.96 -19.97 -11.89
N GLY A 76 11.64 -20.80 -11.09
CA GLY A 76 11.07 -21.92 -10.34
C GLY A 76 10.96 -21.73 -8.83
N ALA A 77 11.53 -20.67 -8.25
CA ALA A 77 11.32 -20.37 -6.83
C ALA A 77 10.08 -19.47 -6.69
N PRO A 78 8.99 -19.92 -6.02
CA PRO A 78 7.96 -18.98 -5.63
C PRO A 78 8.62 -17.90 -4.77
N HIS A 79 8.53 -16.63 -5.18
CA HIS A 79 8.78 -15.54 -4.25
C HIS A 79 7.65 -15.59 -3.23
N GLU A 80 7.83 -16.37 -2.16
CA GLU A 80 6.83 -16.57 -1.11
C GLU A 80 6.48 -15.25 -0.43
N ILE A 81 7.27 -14.18 -0.61
CA ILE A 81 7.01 -12.84 -0.11
C ILE A 81 7.08 -11.83 -1.27
N TYR A 82 6.06 -10.99 -1.37
CA TYR A 82 5.94 -9.95 -2.39
C TYR A 82 5.64 -8.57 -1.81
N LEU A 83 6.15 -7.55 -2.49
CA LEU A 83 5.89 -6.14 -2.20
C LEU A 83 4.69 -5.64 -2.99
N LEU A 84 3.72 -5.09 -2.28
CA LEU A 84 2.58 -4.40 -2.84
C LEU A 84 2.66 -2.91 -2.57
N HIS A 85 2.02 -2.14 -3.43
CA HIS A 85 1.89 -0.71 -3.23
C HIS A 85 0.54 -0.20 -3.70
N ARG A 86 0.08 0.84 -3.01
CA ARG A 86 -1.07 1.65 -3.38
C ARG A 86 -0.67 3.09 -3.31
N TYR A 87 -1.13 3.88 -4.28
CA TYR A 87 -0.99 5.32 -4.23
C TYR A 87 -2.35 6.00 -4.23
N THR A 88 -2.38 7.19 -3.63
CA THR A 88 -3.54 8.08 -3.65
C THR A 88 -3.07 9.50 -3.85
N ARG A 89 -3.85 10.30 -4.59
CA ARG A 89 -3.52 11.71 -4.78
C ARG A 89 -3.74 12.48 -3.48
N ALA A 90 -2.72 13.19 -3.00
CA ALA A 90 -2.78 13.95 -1.75
C ALA A 90 -2.34 15.40 -1.97
N LYS A 91 -3.28 16.29 -2.27
CA LYS A 91 -3.00 17.72 -2.53
C LYS A 91 -2.27 18.42 -1.39
N SER A 92 -2.49 17.99 -0.15
CA SER A 92 -1.83 18.55 1.04
C SER A 92 -0.33 18.25 1.11
N LEU A 93 0.18 17.29 0.33
CA LEU A 93 1.60 16.96 0.26
C LEU A 93 2.34 17.76 -0.82
N ASP A 94 1.63 18.53 -1.65
CA ASP A 94 2.23 19.29 -2.73
C ASP A 94 3.20 20.33 -2.17
N LYS A 95 4.40 20.39 -2.76
CA LYS A 95 5.46 21.29 -2.33
C LYS A 95 6.22 21.81 -3.52
N ASN A 96 6.55 23.11 -3.51
CA ASN A 96 7.32 23.78 -4.56
C ASN A 96 6.73 23.57 -5.97
N GLY A 97 5.40 23.60 -6.10
CA GLY A 97 4.70 23.38 -7.36
C GLY A 97 4.72 21.93 -7.88
N ARG A 98 5.24 20.97 -7.11
CA ARG A 98 5.22 19.55 -7.47
C ARG A 98 4.04 18.83 -6.86
N ILE A 99 3.48 17.94 -7.66
CA ILE A 99 2.41 17.03 -7.25
C ILE A 99 3.01 15.87 -6.47
N TYR A 100 2.45 15.61 -5.29
CA TYR A 100 2.80 14.46 -4.47
C TYR A 100 1.63 13.46 -4.37
N TYR A 101 2.00 12.20 -4.26
CA TYR A 101 1.12 11.08 -3.99
C TYR A 101 1.44 10.53 -2.61
N ARG A 102 0.39 10.18 -1.87
CA ARG A 102 0.55 9.35 -0.68
C ARG A 102 0.68 7.91 -1.14
N LEU A 103 1.79 7.30 -0.78
CA LEU A 103 2.19 5.95 -1.12
C LEU A 103 2.13 5.09 0.14
N ASN A 104 1.42 3.98 0.05
CA ASN A 104 1.36 2.94 1.07
C ASN A 104 1.97 1.67 0.47
N ILE A 105 3.04 1.18 1.06
CA ILE A 105 3.75 -0.04 0.66
C ILE A 105 3.54 -1.06 1.76
N TRP A 106 3.26 -2.31 1.42
CA TRP A 106 3.18 -3.39 2.40
C TRP A 106 3.67 -4.69 1.80
N VAL A 107 3.82 -5.69 2.66
CA VAL A 107 4.33 -6.99 2.30
C VAL A 107 3.23 -8.02 2.43
N GLU A 108 3.20 -8.97 1.52
CA GLU A 108 2.25 -10.07 1.58
C GLU A 108 2.98 -11.36 1.18
N SER A 109 2.43 -12.50 1.59
CA SER A 109 3.11 -13.78 1.46
C SER A 109 2.17 -14.92 1.09
N ASP A 110 2.60 -15.72 0.11
CA ASP A 110 1.97 -16.97 -0.30
C ASP A 110 2.72 -18.15 0.32
N GLY A 111 2.58 -18.35 1.64
CA GLY A 111 3.07 -19.55 2.32
C GLY A 111 4.00 -19.34 3.50
N ILE A 112 4.47 -18.10 3.74
CA ILE A 112 5.25 -17.75 4.93
C ILE A 112 4.38 -17.00 5.93
N ASP A 113 4.47 -17.41 7.19
CA ASP A 113 3.95 -16.61 8.30
C ASP A 113 4.85 -15.37 8.50
N LEU A 114 4.29 -14.18 8.28
CA LEU A 114 4.97 -12.89 8.51
C LEU A 114 5.44 -12.73 9.98
N GLY A 115 4.89 -13.49 10.92
CA GLY A 115 5.39 -13.58 12.30
C GLY A 115 6.81 -14.15 12.42
N THR A 116 7.32 -14.82 11.39
CA THR A 116 8.73 -15.31 11.32
C THR A 116 9.71 -14.22 10.88
N VAL A 117 9.21 -13.14 10.28
CA VAL A 117 9.99 -11.98 9.87
C VAL A 117 10.25 -11.10 11.10
N ASN A 118 11.51 -10.70 11.28
CA ASN A 118 11.95 -9.82 12.36
C ASN A 118 11.76 -8.35 11.97
N SER A 119 12.22 -7.97 10.77
CA SER A 119 12.04 -6.61 10.25
C SER A 119 12.23 -6.55 8.75
N ILE A 120 11.70 -5.49 8.14
CA ILE A 120 11.90 -5.16 6.74
C ILE A 120 12.60 -3.81 6.64
N THR A 121 13.71 -3.79 5.93
CA THR A 121 14.46 -2.57 5.63
C THR A 121 14.16 -2.11 4.21
N TYR A 122 13.39 -1.05 4.08
CA TYR A 122 13.09 -0.40 2.82
C TYR A 122 14.20 0.57 2.42
N HIS A 123 14.64 0.46 1.16
CA HIS A 123 15.64 1.32 0.55
C HIS A 123 14.97 2.16 -0.52
N LEU A 124 14.56 3.36 -0.11
CA LEU A 124 13.92 4.35 -0.96
C LEU A 124 14.98 5.09 -1.78
N HIS A 125 14.49 5.87 -2.74
CA HIS A 125 15.35 6.73 -3.54
C HIS A 125 16.09 7.77 -2.67
N GLU A 126 17.30 8.16 -3.06
CA GLU A 126 18.18 9.06 -2.29
C GLU A 126 17.57 10.44 -2.02
N THR A 127 16.57 10.85 -2.82
CA THR A 127 15.86 12.12 -2.64
C THR A 127 14.91 12.13 -1.44
N PHE A 128 14.62 10.97 -0.85
CA PHE A 128 13.79 10.89 0.36
C PHE A 128 14.62 11.27 1.58
N GLU A 129 14.01 12.03 2.49
CA GLU A 129 14.58 12.21 3.82
C GLU A 129 14.57 10.86 4.55
N ASN A 130 15.73 10.40 5.02
CA ASN A 130 15.95 9.05 5.55
C ASN A 130 15.53 7.96 4.55
N PRO A 131 16.35 7.71 3.50
CA PRO A 131 16.01 6.78 2.42
C PRO A 131 15.99 5.33 2.88
N VAL A 132 16.74 4.98 3.93
CA VAL A 132 16.72 3.65 4.55
C VAL A 132 15.76 3.67 5.73
N ARG A 133 14.73 2.83 5.70
CA ARG A 133 13.68 2.77 6.74
C ARG A 133 13.45 1.34 7.19
N VAL A 134 13.49 1.12 8.50
CA VAL A 134 13.28 -0.20 9.09
C VAL A 134 11.89 -0.25 9.71
N VAL A 135 11.10 -1.27 9.36
CA VAL A 135 9.77 -1.54 9.92
C VAL A 135 9.78 -2.94 10.51
N SER A 136 9.41 -3.08 11.79
CA SER A 136 9.39 -4.37 12.51
C SER A 136 7.99 -4.84 12.88
N ASP A 137 6.96 -4.06 12.56
CA ASP A 137 5.58 -4.38 12.90
C ASP A 137 4.95 -5.30 11.85
N HIS A 138 4.89 -6.60 12.16
CA HIS A 138 4.27 -7.61 11.33
C HIS A 138 2.74 -7.53 11.32
N LEU A 139 2.10 -6.94 12.34
CA LEU A 139 0.63 -6.85 12.41
C LEU A 139 0.06 -5.89 11.36
N THR A 140 0.87 -4.92 10.95
CA THR A 140 0.56 -4.00 9.84
C THR A 140 1.14 -4.49 8.51
N ALA A 141 1.55 -5.76 8.42
CA ALA A 141 2.22 -6.32 7.25
C ALA A 141 3.45 -5.50 6.83
N PHE A 142 4.17 -4.97 7.82
CA PHE A 142 5.32 -4.09 7.66
C PHE A 142 5.04 -2.85 6.81
N ALA A 143 3.83 -2.29 6.92
CA ALA A 143 3.42 -1.17 6.10
C ALA A 143 4.33 0.06 6.25
N LEU A 144 4.64 0.69 5.12
CA LEU A 144 5.36 1.95 5.02
C LEU A 144 4.50 2.99 4.30
N ASP A 145 4.13 4.03 5.04
CA ASP A 145 3.45 5.21 4.50
C ASP A 145 4.44 6.33 4.21
N THR A 146 4.43 6.85 2.98
CA THR A 146 5.30 7.97 2.59
C THR A 146 4.72 8.82 1.47
N GLY A 147 5.33 9.98 1.22
CA GLY A 147 4.97 10.87 0.12
C GLY A 147 5.99 10.75 -1.01
N ALA A 148 5.53 10.56 -2.24
CA ALA A 148 6.37 10.43 -3.42
C ALA A 148 5.85 11.31 -4.56
N TRP A 149 6.74 11.86 -5.38
CA TRP A 149 6.40 12.73 -6.52
C TRP A 149 6.66 12.07 -7.88
N GLY A 150 7.30 10.90 -7.91
CA GLY A 150 7.67 10.20 -9.13
C GLY A 150 8.01 8.75 -8.87
N SER A 151 7.98 7.94 -9.92
CA SER A 151 8.23 6.50 -9.91
C SER A 151 9.69 6.15 -9.65
N PHE A 152 9.92 5.03 -8.96
CA PHE A 152 11.25 4.54 -8.66
C PHE A 152 11.23 3.03 -8.37
N LEU A 153 12.40 2.38 -8.49
CA LEU A 153 12.61 1.02 -8.05
C LEU A 153 12.85 1.00 -6.54
N LEU A 154 11.99 0.30 -5.80
CA LEU A 154 12.15 0.06 -4.37
C LEU A 154 12.83 -1.29 -4.16
N PHE A 155 13.83 -1.31 -3.28
CA PHE A 155 14.36 -2.54 -2.74
C PHE A 155 13.98 -2.70 -1.26
N ALA A 156 13.69 -3.91 -0.83
CA ALA A 156 13.46 -4.24 0.57
C ALA A 156 14.28 -5.46 0.99
N ASP A 157 14.94 -5.37 2.15
CA ASP A 157 15.57 -6.50 2.80
C ASP A 157 14.64 -7.04 3.88
N VAL A 158 14.19 -8.28 3.71
CA VAL A 158 13.38 -9.02 4.66
C VAL A 158 14.31 -9.80 5.57
N SER A 159 14.47 -9.35 6.81
CA SER A 159 15.25 -10.03 7.84
C SER A 159 14.36 -10.96 8.64
N PHE A 160 14.67 -12.24 8.63
CA PHE A 160 13.97 -13.29 9.37
C PHE A 160 14.57 -13.48 10.77
N LYS A 161 13.77 -14.04 11.69
CA LYS A 161 14.19 -14.30 13.08
C LYS A 161 15.32 -15.33 13.20
N ASP A 162 15.49 -16.19 12.21
CA ASP A 162 16.60 -17.17 12.11
C ASP A 162 17.93 -16.53 11.64
N GLY A 163 17.91 -15.24 11.28
CA GLY A 163 19.07 -14.51 10.76
C GLY A 163 19.17 -14.51 9.23
N THR A 164 18.30 -15.24 8.53
CA THR A 164 18.23 -15.22 7.06
C THR A 164 17.78 -13.84 6.58
N VAL A 165 18.32 -13.39 5.44
CA VAL A 165 17.92 -12.13 4.81
C VAL A 165 17.59 -12.37 3.35
N TRP A 166 16.38 -11.98 2.94
CA TRP A 166 15.96 -12.01 1.54
C TRP A 166 15.86 -10.61 0.99
N ARG A 167 16.34 -10.41 -0.25
CA ARG A 167 16.16 -9.15 -0.97
C ARG A 167 15.04 -9.29 -1.98
N ILE A 168 14.07 -8.39 -1.89
CA ILE A 168 12.95 -8.29 -2.83
C ILE A 168 12.88 -6.87 -3.40
N GLU A 169 12.27 -6.74 -4.57
CA GLU A 169 12.17 -5.45 -5.28
C GLU A 169 10.78 -5.22 -5.84
N ARG A 170 10.44 -3.93 -6.02
CA ARG A 170 9.19 -3.52 -6.65
C ARG A 170 9.37 -2.19 -7.36
N TYR A 171 8.98 -2.14 -8.62
CA TYR A 171 8.82 -0.86 -9.31
C TYR A 171 7.54 -0.17 -8.84
N LEU A 172 7.67 1.05 -8.33
CA LEU A 172 6.57 1.85 -7.81
C LEU A 172 6.12 2.85 -8.86
N ASN A 173 4.88 2.70 -9.32
CA ASN A 173 4.27 3.54 -10.33
C ASN A 173 3.01 4.25 -9.81
N PHE A 174 2.65 5.36 -10.45
CA PHE A 174 1.56 6.27 -10.08
C PHE A 174 0.61 6.49 -11.26
#